data_AF-A0A158P5T6-F1
#
_entry.id   AF-A0A158P5T6-F1
#
_cell.length_a   1.000
_cell.length_b   1.000
_cell.length_c   1.000
_cell.angle_alpha   90.00
_cell.angle_beta   90.00
_cell.angle_gamma   90.00
#
_symmetry.space_group_name_H-M   'P 1'
#
loop_
_entity.id
_entity.type
_entity.pdbx_description
1 polymer ?
#
loop_
_entity_poly.entity_id
_entity_poly.type
_entity_poly.pdbx_seq_one_letter_code
_entity_poly.pdbx_strand_id
1 'polypeptide(L)'
;MRILEWDNMGVKIGDRQLHHLRFANDFVHITTNTSKAERVLANFDKSYGKIGLRRNLTKTIYVYLCREINMMNVLAPELSRTKQAAWGAFKSIEDVVKRTKNTRLRAHLFDSTVLPAITYASETWSLRKQDERSLSVIERAVERTMLGVSRFAQVKDGIRSSDLRQRSKIKDAVLYAKQSKIRWAGHVMRMNDNQWTRAVSDWLPGDVKCTAGRPPTR
;
A
#
# COMPACT_ATOMS: atom_id res chain seq x y z
N MET A 1 10.62 -29.86 10.89
CA MET A 1 9.63 -29.13 10.09
C MET A 1 8.75 -30.18 9.43
N ARG A 2 7.47 -30.33 9.82
CA ARG A 2 6.63 -31.43 9.28
C ARG A 2 6.16 -31.07 7.88
N ILE A 3 6.34 -32.02 6.96
CA ILE A 3 5.92 -31.99 5.56
C ILE A 3 4.39 -31.92 5.57
N LEU A 4 3.84 -30.74 5.32
CA LEU A 4 2.50 -30.62 4.77
C LEU A 4 2.68 -30.74 3.27
N GLU A 5 2.16 -31.80 2.66
CA GLU A 5 2.19 -31.97 1.21
C GLU A 5 1.25 -30.94 0.58
N TRP A 6 1.83 -29.97 -0.13
CA TRP A 6 1.12 -28.86 -0.75
C TRP A 6 1.10 -28.98 -2.29
N ASP A 7 1.62 -30.07 -2.83
CA ASP A 7 1.67 -30.31 -4.27
C ASP A 7 0.25 -30.21 -4.85
N ASN A 8 0.05 -29.31 -5.82
CA ASN A 8 -1.22 -28.93 -6.46
C ASN A 8 -2.09 -27.88 -5.72
N MET A 9 -1.56 -27.20 -4.71
CA MET A 9 -2.18 -26.02 -4.09
C MET A 9 -1.47 -24.74 -4.58
N GLY A 10 -2.10 -23.56 -4.50
CA GLY A 10 -1.44 -22.32 -4.96
C GLY A 10 -1.64 -21.96 -6.44
N VAL A 11 -1.05 -20.84 -6.83
CA VAL A 11 -1.08 -20.32 -8.21
C VAL A 11 0.20 -20.74 -8.93
N LYS A 12 0.05 -21.29 -10.14
CA LYS A 12 1.19 -21.66 -10.99
C LYS A 12 1.77 -20.40 -11.65
N ILE A 13 3.06 -20.18 -11.46
CA ILE A 13 3.83 -19.06 -12.02
C ILE A 13 5.08 -19.69 -12.66
N GLY A 14 5.10 -19.73 -14.00
CA GLY A 14 6.06 -20.54 -14.76
C GLY A 14 5.98 -22.01 -14.33
N ASP A 15 7.12 -22.58 -13.95
CA ASP A 15 7.23 -23.99 -13.51
C ASP A 15 7.11 -24.18 -12.00
N ARG A 16 6.77 -23.13 -11.25
CA ARG A 16 6.70 -23.16 -9.77
C ARG A 16 5.27 -22.87 -9.30
N GLN A 17 4.93 -23.36 -8.11
CA GLN A 17 3.66 -23.03 -7.42
C GLN A 17 3.90 -22.05 -6.26
N LEU A 18 3.17 -20.93 -6.27
CA LEU A 18 3.14 -19.99 -5.16
C LEU A 18 1.97 -20.35 -4.24
N HIS A 19 2.30 -20.87 -3.04
CA HIS A 19 1.32 -21.37 -2.08
C HIS A 19 0.94 -20.35 -1.00
N HIS A 20 1.91 -19.57 -0.52
CA HIS A 20 1.69 -18.70 0.64
C HIS A 20 2.62 -17.49 0.67
N LEU A 21 2.17 -16.45 1.37
CA LEU A 21 2.95 -15.28 1.76
C LEU A 21 3.08 -15.29 3.29
N ARG A 22 4.28 -15.04 3.80
CA ARG A 22 4.53 -15.00 5.24
C ARG A 22 5.39 -13.81 5.61
N PHE A 23 4.94 -13.07 6.62
CA PHE A 23 5.74 -12.05 7.29
C PHE A 23 5.50 -12.13 8.79
N ALA A 24 6.54 -12.47 9.56
CA ALA A 24 6.43 -12.78 10.99
C ALA A 24 5.30 -13.79 11.28
N ASN A 25 4.25 -13.33 11.98
CA ASN A 25 3.07 -14.12 12.36
C ASN A 25 1.94 -14.06 11.34
N ASP A 26 1.98 -13.11 10.39
CA ASP A 26 0.98 -13.02 9.34
C ASP A 26 1.26 -14.07 8.26
N PHE A 27 0.28 -14.91 8.01
CA PHE A 27 0.33 -15.98 7.03
C PHE A 27 -0.89 -15.90 6.12
N VAL A 28 -0.65 -15.76 4.82
CA VAL A 28 -1.70 -15.73 3.79
C VAL A 28 -1.51 -16.94 2.89
N HIS A 29 -2.55 -17.76 2.78
CA HIS A 29 -2.56 -18.88 1.85
C HIS A 29 -3.25 -18.48 0.55
N ILE A 30 -2.69 -18.87 -0.58
CA ILE A 30 -3.24 -18.65 -1.92
C ILE A 30 -3.74 -19.99 -2.44
N THR A 31 -5.02 -20.07 -2.80
CA THR A 31 -5.64 -21.30 -3.33
C THR A 31 -6.49 -21.01 -4.55
N THR A 32 -6.59 -21.98 -5.45
CA THR A 32 -7.37 -21.82 -6.69
C THR A 32 -8.88 -21.97 -6.50
N ASN A 33 -9.35 -22.61 -5.41
CA ASN A 33 -10.78 -22.75 -5.10
C ASN A 33 -11.04 -22.82 -3.58
N THR A 34 -12.31 -22.67 -3.22
CA THR A 34 -12.79 -22.67 -1.83
C THR A 34 -12.59 -24.02 -1.15
N SER A 35 -12.87 -25.14 -1.82
CA SER A 35 -12.70 -26.48 -1.24
C SER A 35 -11.24 -26.77 -0.85
N LYS A 36 -10.28 -26.34 -1.68
CA LYS A 36 -8.84 -26.41 -1.35
C LYS A 36 -8.51 -25.50 -0.17
N ALA A 37 -9.08 -24.31 -0.11
CA ALA A 37 -8.90 -23.38 1.01
C ALA A 37 -9.40 -23.99 2.33
N GLU A 38 -10.59 -24.60 2.35
CA GLU A 38 -11.16 -25.25 3.54
C GLU A 38 -10.27 -26.40 4.03
N ARG A 39 -9.79 -27.25 3.11
CA ARG A 39 -8.89 -28.35 3.43
C ARG A 39 -7.57 -27.84 4.03
N VAL A 40 -7.02 -26.77 3.48
CA VAL A 40 -5.83 -26.10 4.02
C VAL A 40 -6.10 -25.61 5.44
N LEU A 41 -7.21 -24.90 5.66
CA LEU A 41 -7.56 -24.33 6.94
C LEU A 41 -7.76 -25.42 8.01
N ALA A 42 -8.41 -26.53 7.67
CA ALA A 42 -8.57 -27.67 8.56
C ALA A 42 -7.22 -28.30 8.96
N ASN A 43 -6.30 -28.45 8.01
CA ASN A 43 -4.94 -28.94 8.28
C ASN A 43 -4.15 -27.97 9.17
N PHE A 44 -4.33 -26.66 8.97
CA PHE A 44 -3.75 -25.62 9.81
C PHE A 44 -4.30 -25.71 11.24
N ASP A 45 -5.62 -25.71 11.42
CA ASP A 45 -6.25 -25.76 12.75
C ASP A 45 -5.84 -27.04 13.51
N LYS A 46 -5.75 -28.18 12.82
CA LYS A 46 -5.24 -29.45 13.40
C LYS A 46 -3.76 -29.38 13.82
N SER A 47 -2.92 -28.71 13.03
CA SER A 47 -1.48 -28.65 13.29
C SER A 47 -1.14 -27.64 14.39
N TYR A 48 -1.76 -26.47 14.35
CA TYR A 48 -1.57 -25.41 15.35
C TYR A 48 -2.25 -25.77 16.68
N GLY A 49 -3.38 -26.48 16.65
CA GLY A 49 -4.01 -27.00 17.86
C GLY A 49 -3.10 -27.93 18.68
N LYS A 50 -2.19 -28.68 18.03
CA LYS A 50 -1.21 -29.55 18.72
C LYS A 50 -0.17 -28.78 19.54
N ILE A 51 0.08 -27.52 19.18
CA ILE A 51 1.03 -26.63 19.86
C ILE A 51 0.30 -25.55 20.67
N GLY A 52 -1.00 -25.73 20.94
CA GLY A 52 -1.80 -24.82 21.78
C GLY A 52 -2.19 -23.50 21.09
N LEU A 53 -1.96 -23.36 19.79
CA LEU A 53 -2.29 -22.14 19.04
C LEU A 53 -3.66 -22.28 18.36
N ARG A 54 -4.42 -21.17 18.33
CA ARG A 54 -5.71 -21.06 17.63
C ARG A 54 -5.69 -19.91 16.65
N ARG A 55 -6.34 -20.10 15.50
CA ARG A 55 -6.54 -19.04 14.51
C ARG A 55 -7.51 -17.99 15.05
N ASN A 56 -7.21 -16.73 14.78
CA ASN A 56 -8.13 -15.63 15.03
C ASN A 56 -9.11 -15.47 13.84
N LEU A 57 -10.40 -15.75 14.06
CA LEU A 57 -11.45 -15.71 13.04
C LEU A 57 -12.14 -14.34 12.92
N THR A 58 -11.81 -13.36 13.74
CA THR A 58 -12.50 -12.06 13.74
C THR A 58 -12.09 -11.15 12.59
N LYS A 59 -11.03 -11.48 11.85
CA LYS A 59 -10.61 -10.73 10.66
C LYS A 59 -11.52 -11.07 9.47
N THR A 60 -12.46 -10.19 9.16
CA THR A 60 -13.36 -10.29 7.98
C THR A 60 -12.69 -9.83 6.68
N ILE A 61 -11.56 -9.12 6.76
CA ILE A 61 -10.82 -8.57 5.62
C ILE A 61 -9.35 -9.05 5.69
N TYR A 62 -8.85 -9.61 4.60
CA TYR A 62 -7.46 -10.06 4.48
C TYR A 62 -6.54 -8.89 4.13
N VAL A 63 -5.98 -8.24 5.14
CA VAL A 63 -4.94 -7.22 4.99
C VAL A 63 -3.57 -7.84 5.23
N TYR A 64 -2.69 -7.77 4.23
CA TYR A 64 -1.29 -8.19 4.31
C TYR A 64 -0.38 -7.00 4.04
N LEU A 65 0.48 -6.62 4.99
CA LEU A 65 1.41 -5.49 4.86
C LEU A 65 0.73 -4.20 4.35
N CYS A 66 -0.39 -3.80 4.97
CA CYS A 66 -1.19 -2.65 4.57
C CYS A 66 -1.87 -2.75 3.19
N ARG A 67 -1.79 -3.90 2.51
CA ARG A 67 -2.54 -4.20 1.28
C ARG A 67 -3.77 -5.04 1.59
N GLU A 68 -4.95 -4.60 1.16
CA GLU A 68 -6.10 -5.50 1.14
C GLU A 68 -5.99 -6.43 -0.08
N ILE A 69 -5.99 -7.73 0.17
CA ILE A 69 -5.94 -8.72 -0.90
C ILE A 69 -7.37 -8.96 -1.38
N ASN A 70 -7.69 -8.39 -2.54
CA ASN A 70 -8.96 -8.60 -3.24
C ASN A 70 -8.76 -8.70 -4.76
N MET A 71 -9.71 -9.32 -5.45
CA MET A 71 -9.64 -9.52 -6.91
C MET A 71 -9.91 -8.23 -7.71
N MET A 72 -10.50 -7.22 -7.08
CA MET A 72 -10.95 -6.00 -7.75
C MET A 72 -9.90 -4.89 -7.78
N ASN A 73 -8.75 -5.11 -7.11
CA ASN A 73 -7.64 -4.18 -6.99
C ASN A 73 -8.10 -2.77 -6.57
N VAL A 74 -9.04 -2.70 -5.61
CA VAL A 74 -9.64 -1.45 -5.15
C VAL A 74 -8.75 -0.81 -4.10
N LEU A 75 -8.31 0.42 -4.37
CA LEU A 75 -7.35 1.13 -3.51
C LEU A 75 -8.00 1.94 -2.38
N ALA A 76 -9.31 2.22 -2.47
CA ALA A 76 -10.01 3.12 -1.55
C ALA A 76 -9.89 2.73 -0.06
N PRO A 77 -10.04 1.45 0.35
CA PRO A 77 -9.83 1.05 1.74
C PRO A 77 -8.39 1.32 2.22
N GLU A 78 -7.40 1.16 1.34
CA GLU A 78 -6.00 1.41 1.69
C GLU A 78 -5.72 2.89 1.87
N LEU A 79 -6.22 3.74 0.96
CA LEU A 79 -6.09 5.19 1.08
C LEU A 79 -6.79 5.73 2.34
N SER A 80 -7.88 5.09 2.78
CA SER A 80 -8.53 5.43 4.05
C SER A 80 -7.63 5.12 5.25
N ARG A 81 -6.96 3.96 5.23
CA ARG A 81 -6.00 3.57 6.28
C ARG A 81 -4.76 4.46 6.29
N THR A 82 -4.18 4.78 5.12
CA THR A 82 -3.03 5.70 5.05
C THR A 82 -3.41 7.11 5.46
N LYS A 83 -4.62 7.58 5.13
CA LYS A 83 -5.17 8.84 5.67
C LYS A 83 -5.15 8.83 7.19
N GLN A 84 -5.64 7.78 7.83
CA GLN A 84 -5.66 7.67 9.29
C GLN A 84 -4.24 7.65 9.87
N ALA A 85 -3.34 6.87 9.28
CA ALA A 85 -1.93 6.81 9.69
C ALA A 85 -1.23 8.16 9.54
N ALA A 86 -1.49 8.88 8.45
CA ALA A 86 -0.96 10.22 8.20
C ALA A 86 -1.43 11.24 9.23
N TRP A 87 -2.72 11.21 9.58
CA TRP A 87 -3.24 12.06 10.64
C TRP A 87 -2.66 11.70 12.00
N GLY A 88 -2.49 10.43 12.31
CA GLY A 88 -1.81 9.97 13.52
C GLY A 88 -0.36 10.47 13.60
N ALA A 89 0.39 10.32 12.49
CA ALA A 89 1.77 10.79 12.38
C ALA A 89 1.88 12.31 12.48
N PHE A 90 0.95 13.06 11.88
CA PHE A 90 0.94 14.51 12.02
C PHE A 90 0.59 14.95 13.45
N LYS A 91 -0.37 14.27 14.09
CA LYS A 91 -0.77 14.57 15.47
C LYS A 91 0.38 14.41 16.46
N SER A 92 1.27 13.44 16.26
CA SER A 92 2.43 13.27 17.15
C SER A 92 3.45 14.40 17.04
N ILE A 93 3.48 15.15 15.92
CA ILE A 93 4.42 16.26 15.70
C ILE A 93 3.74 17.65 15.67
N GLU A 94 2.41 17.71 15.83
CA GLU A 94 1.62 18.93 15.58
C GLU A 94 2.09 20.11 16.43
N ASP A 95 2.35 19.90 17.72
CA ASP A 95 2.80 20.95 18.64
C ASP A 95 4.18 21.50 18.23
N VAL A 96 5.13 20.61 17.92
CA VAL A 96 6.47 20.98 17.46
C VAL A 96 6.39 21.79 16.16
N VAL A 97 5.60 21.32 15.21
CA VAL A 97 5.38 21.96 13.92
C VAL A 97 4.78 23.36 14.08
N LYS A 98 3.80 23.54 14.98
CA LYS A 98 3.17 24.85 15.23
C LYS A 98 4.11 25.85 15.89
N ARG A 99 4.99 25.40 16.79
CA ARG A 99 5.99 26.26 17.46
C ARG A 99 7.16 26.63 16.56
N THR A 100 7.45 25.81 15.54
CA THR A 100 8.59 26.00 14.66
C THR A 100 8.34 27.12 13.66
N LYS A 101 9.08 28.24 13.76
CA LYS A 101 8.99 29.34 12.77
C LYS A 101 9.68 29.02 11.44
N ASN A 102 10.70 28.17 11.45
CA ASN A 102 11.47 27.83 10.27
C ASN A 102 10.70 26.88 9.34
N THR A 103 10.30 27.38 8.18
CA THR A 103 9.56 26.63 7.15
C THR A 103 10.29 25.38 6.67
N ARG A 104 11.63 25.43 6.49
CA ARG A 104 12.40 24.28 6.01
C ARG A 104 12.40 23.14 7.04
N LEU A 105 12.50 23.47 8.33
CA LEU A 105 12.42 22.48 9.40
C LEU A 105 11.03 21.86 9.50
N ARG A 106 9.96 22.67 9.35
CA ARG A 106 8.58 22.14 9.28
C ARG A 106 8.40 21.19 8.10
N ALA A 107 8.91 21.56 6.93
CA ALA A 107 8.85 20.72 5.74
C ALA A 107 9.60 19.40 5.96
N HIS A 108 10.80 19.46 6.55
CA HIS A 108 11.59 18.29 6.88
C HIS A 108 10.89 17.35 7.89
N LEU A 109 10.29 17.91 8.94
CA LEU A 109 9.50 17.13 9.90
C LEU A 109 8.33 16.42 9.21
N PHE A 110 7.60 17.13 8.35
CA PHE A 110 6.52 16.54 7.56
C PHE A 110 7.03 15.41 6.65
N ASP A 111 8.06 15.68 5.85
CA ASP A 111 8.64 14.75 4.88
C ASP A 111 9.24 13.49 5.54
N SER A 112 9.69 13.57 6.78
CA SER A 112 10.28 12.45 7.52
C SER A 112 9.27 11.62 8.31
N THR A 113 8.08 12.16 8.61
CA THR A 113 7.09 11.50 9.49
C THR A 113 5.77 11.22 8.79
N VAL A 114 5.16 12.24 8.19
CA VAL A 114 3.83 12.16 7.58
C VAL A 114 3.92 11.57 6.19
N LEU A 115 4.90 12.00 5.39
CA LEU A 115 5.06 11.51 4.02
C LEU A 115 5.23 9.98 3.97
N PRO A 116 6.12 9.34 4.78
CA PRO A 116 6.22 7.89 4.82
C PRO A 116 4.93 7.19 5.24
N ALA A 117 4.18 7.76 6.19
CA ALA A 117 2.89 7.21 6.62
C ALA A 117 1.83 7.25 5.50
N ILE A 118 1.82 8.32 4.70
CA ILE A 118 0.95 8.45 3.53
C ILE A 118 1.36 7.46 2.44
N THR A 119 2.65 7.28 2.19
CA THR A 119 3.16 6.56 1.00
C THR A 119 3.70 5.16 1.27
N TYR A 120 3.48 4.60 2.46
CA TYR A 120 4.09 3.34 2.91
C TYR A 120 3.95 2.20 1.89
N ALA A 121 2.74 1.95 1.40
CA ALA A 121 2.46 0.86 0.44
C ALA A 121 2.50 1.31 -1.03
N SER A 122 3.06 2.49 -1.33
CA SER A 122 2.97 3.09 -2.67
C SER A 122 3.62 2.27 -3.79
N GLU A 123 4.57 1.40 -3.45
CA GLU A 123 5.23 0.49 -4.39
C GLU A 123 4.26 -0.54 -4.98
N THR A 124 3.22 -0.93 -4.22
CA THR A 124 2.20 -1.90 -4.67
C THR A 124 0.99 -1.23 -5.34
N TRP A 125 0.95 0.10 -5.41
CA TRP A 125 -0.21 0.83 -5.92
C TRP A 125 -0.23 0.93 -7.43
N SER A 126 -1.36 0.61 -8.03
CA SER A 126 -1.68 0.96 -9.42
C SER A 126 -2.55 2.21 -9.43
N LEU A 127 -1.92 3.38 -9.24
CA LEU A 127 -2.60 4.66 -9.09
C LEU A 127 -3.37 5.06 -10.35
N ARG A 128 -4.69 5.15 -10.24
CA ARG A 128 -5.55 5.81 -11.24
C ARG A 128 -5.61 7.30 -10.95
N LYS A 129 -6.11 8.09 -11.91
CA LYS A 129 -6.31 9.54 -11.70
C LYS A 129 -7.21 9.89 -10.51
N GLN A 130 -8.19 9.05 -10.21
CA GLN A 130 -9.03 9.23 -9.03
C GLN A 130 -8.24 8.99 -7.73
N ASP A 131 -7.36 7.99 -7.71
CA ASP A 131 -6.52 7.67 -6.55
C ASP A 131 -5.49 8.76 -6.29
N GLU A 132 -4.86 9.29 -7.34
CA GLU A 132 -3.95 10.45 -7.25
C GLU A 132 -4.65 11.64 -6.60
N ARG A 133 -5.89 11.94 -7.03
CA ARG A 133 -6.69 13.03 -6.45
C ARG A 133 -6.99 12.79 -4.98
N SER A 134 -7.38 11.57 -4.61
CA SER A 134 -7.63 11.20 -3.21
C SER A 134 -6.40 11.40 -2.34
N LEU A 135 -5.22 10.98 -2.83
CA LEU A 135 -3.95 11.18 -2.14
C LEU A 135 -3.62 12.67 -1.96
N SER A 136 -3.75 13.48 -3.01
CA SER A 136 -3.57 14.93 -2.93
C SER A 136 -4.55 15.60 -1.96
N VAL A 137 -5.79 15.11 -1.85
CA VAL A 137 -6.78 15.64 -0.90
C VAL A 137 -6.34 15.39 0.54
N ILE A 138 -5.82 14.20 0.84
CA ILE A 138 -5.30 13.85 2.17
C ILE A 138 -4.12 14.77 2.52
N GLU A 139 -3.14 14.85 1.64
CA GLU A 139 -1.93 15.66 1.84
C GLU A 139 -2.26 17.14 2.04
N ARG A 140 -3.10 17.73 1.17
CA ARG A 140 -3.54 19.13 1.29
C ARG A 140 -4.27 19.40 2.60
N ALA A 141 -4.99 18.42 3.14
CA ALA A 141 -5.69 18.58 4.41
C ALA A 141 -4.70 18.71 5.57
N VAL A 142 -3.67 17.87 5.60
CA VAL A 142 -2.61 17.95 6.62
C VAL A 142 -1.74 19.19 6.42
N GLU A 143 -1.39 19.53 5.17
CA GLU A 143 -0.62 20.73 4.81
C GLU A 143 -1.30 22.02 5.26
N ARG A 144 -2.62 22.13 5.08
CA ARG A 144 -3.40 23.27 5.58
C ARG A 144 -3.30 23.42 7.09
N THR A 145 -3.48 22.32 7.83
CA THR A 145 -3.36 22.33 9.29
C THR A 145 -1.95 22.68 9.72
N MET A 146 -0.94 22.15 9.02
CA MET A 146 0.46 22.51 9.23
C MET A 146 0.65 24.02 9.09
N LEU A 147 0.07 24.66 8.06
CA LEU A 147 0.17 26.09 7.77
C LEU A 147 -0.77 26.98 8.62
N GLY A 148 -1.63 26.40 9.46
CA GLY A 148 -2.63 27.16 10.23
C GLY A 148 -3.73 27.79 9.38
N VAL A 149 -3.94 27.30 8.15
CA VAL A 149 -4.94 27.83 7.21
C VAL A 149 -6.18 26.94 7.25
N SER A 150 -7.32 27.49 7.72
CA SER A 150 -8.60 26.78 7.64
C SER A 150 -9.10 26.72 6.20
N ARG A 151 -9.95 25.72 5.89
CA ARG A 151 -10.56 25.62 4.54
C ARG A 151 -11.42 26.85 4.21
N PHE A 152 -12.08 27.43 5.21
CA PHE A 152 -12.86 28.66 5.05
C PHE A 152 -11.96 29.85 4.71
N ALA A 153 -10.88 30.07 5.47
CA ALA A 153 -9.91 31.13 5.20
C ALA A 153 -9.27 30.98 3.82
N GLN A 154 -8.92 29.74 3.43
CA GLN A 154 -8.37 29.49 2.10
C GLN A 154 -9.31 29.97 0.98
N VAL A 155 -10.61 29.70 1.09
CA VAL A 155 -11.61 30.10 0.09
C VAL A 155 -11.87 31.60 0.12
N LYS A 156 -12.07 32.16 1.32
CA LYS A 156 -12.34 33.60 1.52
C LYS A 156 -11.21 34.47 0.97
N ASP A 157 -9.97 34.06 1.22
CA ASP A 157 -8.77 34.81 0.83
C ASP A 157 -8.26 34.42 -0.57
N GLY A 158 -8.97 33.55 -1.30
CA GLY A 158 -8.62 33.15 -2.67
C GLY A 158 -7.29 32.40 -2.80
N ILE A 159 -6.79 31.78 -1.72
CA ILE A 159 -5.47 31.13 -1.69
C ILE A 159 -5.50 29.83 -2.51
N ARG A 160 -4.67 29.76 -3.55
CA ARG A 160 -4.58 28.57 -4.40
C ARG A 160 -3.80 27.46 -3.72
N SER A 161 -4.04 26.22 -4.13
CA SER A 161 -3.26 25.08 -3.63
C SER A 161 -1.77 25.20 -3.99
N SER A 162 -1.43 25.82 -5.12
CA SER A 162 -0.05 26.15 -5.50
C SER A 162 0.64 27.06 -4.50
N ASP A 163 -0.11 28.01 -3.93
CA ASP A 163 0.44 28.98 -2.99
C ASP A 163 0.76 28.29 -1.65
N LEU A 164 -0.10 27.36 -1.21
CA LEU A 164 0.16 26.51 -0.05
C LEU A 164 1.44 25.67 -0.27
N ARG A 165 1.60 25.07 -1.45
CA ARG A 165 2.80 24.31 -1.81
C ARG A 165 4.07 25.14 -1.79
N GLN A 166 4.01 26.36 -2.34
CA GLN A 166 5.14 27.28 -2.34
C GLN A 166 5.53 27.72 -0.91
N ARG A 167 4.53 27.88 -0.03
CA ARG A 167 4.73 28.22 1.38
C ARG A 167 5.25 27.05 2.20
N SER A 168 4.75 25.83 1.99
CA SER A 168 5.07 24.65 2.80
C SER A 168 6.41 24.02 2.43
N LYS A 169 6.77 24.02 1.13
CA LYS A 169 7.99 23.38 0.58
C LYS A 169 8.10 21.88 0.88
N ILE A 170 6.98 21.21 1.19
CA ILE A 170 6.93 19.76 1.38
C ILE A 170 7.02 19.05 0.03
N LYS A 171 7.49 17.80 0.04
CA LYS A 171 7.49 16.96 -1.17
C LYS A 171 6.06 16.54 -1.52
N ASP A 172 5.76 16.52 -2.82
CA ASP A 172 4.46 16.06 -3.29
C ASP A 172 4.31 14.54 -3.12
N ALA A 173 3.28 14.11 -2.40
CA ALA A 173 3.08 12.70 -2.08
C ALA A 173 2.77 11.83 -3.31
N VAL A 174 2.07 12.38 -4.31
CA VAL A 174 1.78 11.63 -5.55
C VAL A 174 3.05 11.41 -6.34
N LEU A 175 3.89 12.43 -6.47
CA LEU A 175 5.19 12.32 -7.11
C LEU A 175 6.08 11.32 -6.37
N TYR A 176 6.15 11.41 -5.05
CA TYR A 176 6.92 10.50 -4.22
C TYR A 176 6.46 9.04 -4.37
N ALA A 177 5.15 8.80 -4.37
CA ALA A 177 4.58 7.47 -4.59
C ALA A 177 4.99 6.87 -5.95
N LYS A 178 4.92 7.67 -7.02
CA LYS A 178 5.37 7.26 -8.36
C LYS A 178 6.86 6.96 -8.42
N GLN A 179 7.68 7.83 -7.82
CA GLN A 179 9.12 7.62 -7.74
C GLN A 179 9.47 6.36 -6.94
N SER A 180 8.75 6.09 -5.85
CA SER A 180 8.92 4.87 -5.05
C SER A 180 8.65 3.62 -5.88
N LYS A 181 7.57 3.61 -6.66
CA LYS A 181 7.27 2.50 -7.58
C LYS A 181 8.36 2.30 -8.64
N ILE A 182 8.93 3.37 -9.20
CA ILE A 182 10.04 3.27 -10.17
C ILE A 182 11.32 2.76 -9.49
N ARG A 183 11.64 3.26 -8.29
CA ARG A 183 12.79 2.79 -7.49
C ARG A 183 12.68 1.29 -7.19
N TRP A 184 11.48 0.85 -6.77
CA TRP A 184 11.17 -0.55 -6.55
C TRP A 184 11.34 -1.39 -7.83
N ALA A 185 10.77 -0.96 -8.96
CA ALA A 185 10.95 -1.65 -10.24
C ALA A 185 12.44 -1.77 -10.61
N GLY A 186 13.22 -0.69 -10.46
CA GLY A 186 14.65 -0.74 -10.69
C GLY A 186 15.38 -1.68 -9.73
N HIS A 187 14.96 -1.77 -8.47
CA HIS A 187 15.50 -2.72 -7.50
C HIS A 187 15.24 -4.16 -7.94
N VAL A 188 14.01 -4.49 -8.36
CA VAL A 188 13.65 -5.82 -8.91
C VAL A 188 14.48 -6.15 -10.16
N MET A 189 14.70 -5.20 -11.05
CA MET A 189 15.53 -5.40 -12.25
C MET A 189 17.02 -5.65 -11.93
N ARG A 190 17.52 -5.26 -10.75
CA ARG A 190 18.90 -5.51 -10.30
C ARG A 190 19.06 -6.71 -9.38
N MET A 191 17.96 -7.31 -8.92
CA MET A 191 18.04 -8.58 -8.21
C MET A 191 18.73 -9.60 -9.12
N ASN A 192 19.47 -10.57 -8.60
CA ASN A 192 20.14 -11.60 -9.41
C ASN A 192 19.64 -13.00 -9.07
N ASP A 193 18.66 -13.10 -8.17
CA ASP A 193 18.19 -14.34 -7.60
C ASP A 193 16.88 -14.82 -8.23
N ASN A 194 16.68 -16.15 -8.17
CA ASN A 194 15.43 -16.82 -8.52
C ASN A 194 14.33 -16.58 -7.46
N GLN A 195 14.30 -15.40 -6.84
CA GLN A 195 13.28 -15.04 -5.87
C GLN A 195 11.91 -14.87 -6.54
N TRP A 196 10.86 -15.16 -5.78
CA TRP A 196 9.47 -14.98 -6.21
C TRP A 196 9.21 -13.57 -6.73
N THR A 197 9.87 -12.55 -6.19
CA THR A 197 9.73 -11.15 -6.60
C THR A 197 10.02 -10.94 -8.09
N ARG A 198 11.15 -11.45 -8.60
CA ARG A 198 11.48 -11.36 -10.03
C ARG A 198 10.60 -12.30 -10.84
N ALA A 199 10.46 -13.56 -10.41
CA ALA A 199 9.67 -14.55 -11.13
C ALA A 199 8.21 -14.12 -11.36
N VAL A 200 7.56 -13.51 -10.37
CA VAL A 200 6.18 -13.00 -10.50
C VAL A 200 6.12 -11.75 -11.37
N SER A 201 7.16 -10.90 -11.34
CA SER A 201 7.21 -9.66 -12.12
C SER A 201 7.41 -9.91 -13.62
N ASP A 202 8.24 -10.90 -13.96
CA ASP A 202 8.53 -11.28 -15.35
C ASP A 202 7.47 -12.23 -15.93
N TRP A 203 6.62 -12.81 -15.08
CA TRP A 203 5.62 -13.77 -15.51
C TRP A 203 4.48 -13.10 -16.29
N LEU A 204 4.37 -13.50 -17.55
CA LEU A 204 3.23 -13.19 -18.40
C LEU A 204 2.29 -14.42 -18.43
N PRO A 205 1.03 -14.30 -18.01
CA PRO A 205 0.07 -15.39 -18.15
C PRO A 205 -0.24 -15.60 -19.64
N GLY A 206 0.44 -16.55 -20.27
CA GLY A 206 0.37 -16.80 -21.72
C GLY A 206 -1.02 -17.17 -22.25
N ASP A 207 -1.92 -17.63 -21.37
CA ASP A 207 -3.28 -18.04 -21.74
C ASP A 207 -4.31 -16.90 -21.68
N VAL A 208 -3.90 -15.69 -21.26
CA VAL A 208 -4.79 -14.53 -21.15
C VAL A 208 -4.51 -13.57 -22.30
N LYS A 209 -5.41 -13.52 -23.28
CA LYS A 209 -5.43 -12.41 -24.25
C LYS A 209 -5.75 -11.12 -23.48
N CYS A 210 -4.77 -10.22 -23.36
CA CYS A 210 -5.04 -8.85 -22.94
C CYS A 210 -6.15 -8.29 -23.84
N THR A 211 -7.26 -7.83 -23.25
CA THR A 211 -8.29 -7.12 -24.00
C THR A 211 -7.65 -5.92 -24.68
N ALA A 212 -7.98 -5.70 -25.97
CA ALA A 212 -7.52 -4.52 -26.69
C ALA A 212 -7.86 -3.29 -25.84
N GLY A 213 -6.83 -2.50 -25.52
CA GLY A 213 -7.02 -1.28 -24.74
C GLY A 213 -8.03 -0.35 -25.41
N ARG A 214 -8.65 0.53 -24.64
CA ARG A 214 -9.56 1.52 -25.20
C ARG A 214 -8.79 2.35 -26.25
N PRO A 215 -9.27 2.43 -27.51
CA PRO A 215 -8.61 3.26 -28.50
C PRO A 215 -8.53 4.71 -28.00
N PRO A 216 -7.48 5.47 -28.37
CA PRO A 216 -7.36 6.86 -27.97
C PRO A 216 -8.64 7.60 -28.34
N THR A 217 -9.23 8.34 -27.40
CA THR A 217 -10.33 9.25 -27.73
C THR A 217 -9.76 10.30 -28.68
N ARG A 218 -10.27 10.33 -29.91
CA ARG A 218 -9.87 11.26 -30.96
C ARG A 218 -10.32 12.68 -30.63
#